data_AF-A0A6D2KAB4-F1
#
_entry.id   AF-A0A6D2KAB4-F1
#
_cell.length_a   1.000
_cell.length_b   1.000
_cell.length_c   1.000
_cell.angle_alpha   90.00
_cell.angle_beta   90.00
_cell.angle_gamma   90.00
#
_symmetry.space_group_name_H-M   'P 1'
#
loop_
_entity.id
_entity.type
_entity.pdbx_description
1 polymer ?
#
loop_
_entity_poly.entity_id
_entity_poly.type
_entity_poly.pdbx_seq_one_letter_code
_entity_poly.pdbx_strand_id
1 'polypeptide(L)'
;MSLADKAHQWEKSLPHGSITTWDECKKAFLAKFFSTGRTAKLRSEISGFTQRNNETFAEAWERFKGYTSQCPHHGFNNESLLSTLYRGCLARYREMLDTASNGNFLIKM
;
A
#
# COMPACT_ATOMS: atom_id res chain seq x y z
N MET A 1 -28.30 -9.20 -4.58
CA MET A 1 -27.91 -7.82 -4.25
C MET A 1 -26.53 -7.54 -4.81
N SER A 2 -26.45 -6.51 -5.65
CA SER A 2 -25.22 -5.93 -6.19
C SER A 2 -24.36 -5.29 -5.09
N LEU A 3 -23.12 -4.90 -5.42
CA LEU A 3 -22.31 -4.08 -4.52
C LEU A 3 -22.99 -2.74 -4.22
N ALA A 4 -23.65 -2.13 -5.21
CA ALA A 4 -24.39 -0.89 -5.04
C ALA A 4 -25.52 -1.02 -4.01
N ASP A 5 -26.28 -2.12 -4.05
CA ASP A 5 -27.36 -2.37 -3.09
C ASP A 5 -26.81 -2.49 -1.66
N LYS A 6 -25.71 -3.23 -1.50
CA LYS A 6 -25.04 -3.42 -0.21
C LYS A 6 -24.44 -2.11 0.31
N ALA A 7 -23.85 -1.31 -0.58
CA ALA A 7 -23.28 -0.01 -0.27
C ALA A 7 -24.34 0.96 0.24
N HIS A 8 -25.48 1.04 -0.45
CA HIS A 8 -26.56 1.94 -0.08
C HIS A 8 -27.24 1.54 1.24
N GLN A 9 -27.39 0.23 1.50
CA GLN A 9 -27.86 -0.25 2.80
C GLN A 9 -26.89 0.07 3.94
N TRP A 10 -25.59 -0.12 3.70
CA TRP A 10 -24.56 0.24 4.69
C TRP A 10 -24.55 1.75 4.96
N GLU A 11 -24.61 2.58 3.93
CA GLU A 11 -24.69 4.04 4.06
C GLU A 11 -25.85 4.46 4.97
N LYS A 12 -27.06 3.91 4.73
CA LYS A 12 -28.24 4.16 5.58
C LYS A 12 -28.10 3.69 7.02
N SER A 13 -27.20 2.75 7.30
CA SER A 13 -26.94 2.23 8.65
C SER A 13 -25.96 3.08 9.45
N LEU A 14 -25.28 4.04 8.81
CA LEU A 14 -24.29 4.88 9.48
C LEU A 14 -24.99 5.94 10.35
N PRO A 15 -24.45 6.26 11.55
CA PRO A 15 -24.95 7.36 12.35
C PRO A 15 -24.86 8.70 11.61
N HIS A 16 -25.83 9.59 11.81
CA HIS A 16 -25.78 10.94 11.26
C HIS A 16 -24.50 11.68 11.70
N GLY A 17 -23.86 12.36 10.76
CA GLY A 17 -22.62 13.10 11.01
C GLY A 17 -21.36 12.25 11.20
N SER A 18 -21.44 10.92 11.05
CA SER A 18 -20.28 10.02 11.19
C SER A 18 -19.26 10.12 10.05
N ILE A 19 -19.69 10.57 8.87
CA ILE A 19 -18.85 10.81 7.69
C ILE A 19 -19.20 12.19 7.19
N THR A 20 -18.22 13.09 7.20
CA THR A 20 -18.41 14.51 6.86
C THR A 20 -17.63 14.92 5.61
N THR A 21 -16.66 14.11 5.20
CA THR A 21 -15.85 14.35 4.00
C THR A 21 -15.89 13.17 3.03
N TRP A 22 -15.58 13.44 1.77
CA TRP A 22 -15.46 12.41 0.74
C TRP A 22 -14.34 11.40 1.05
N ASP A 23 -13.24 11.85 1.64
CA ASP A 23 -12.11 10.99 2.02
C ASP A 23 -12.48 10.01 3.14
N GLU A 24 -13.22 10.48 4.14
CA GLU A 24 -13.79 9.61 5.19
C GLU A 24 -14.74 8.57 4.59
N CYS A 25 -15.60 8.98 3.65
CA CYS A 25 -16.53 8.08 2.95
C CYS A 25 -15.79 6.96 2.22
N LYS A 26 -14.82 7.32 1.38
CA LYS A 26 -13.99 6.36 0.65
C LYS A 26 -13.29 5.40 1.61
N LYS A 27 -12.68 5.91 2.69
CA LYS A 27 -11.97 5.08 3.67
C LYS A 27 -12.89 4.09 4.36
N ALA A 28 -14.05 4.54 4.82
CA ALA A 28 -15.03 3.70 5.50
C ALA A 28 -15.64 2.65 4.57
N PHE A 29 -15.93 3.03 3.31
CA PHE A 29 -16.42 2.12 2.28
C PHE A 29 -15.42 1.00 2.01
N LEU A 30 -14.15 1.36 1.77
CA LEU A 30 -13.09 0.39 1.53
C LEU A 30 -12.92 -0.55 2.74
N ALA A 31 -12.93 -0.02 3.97
CA ALA A 31 -12.86 -0.84 5.17
C ALA A 31 -14.05 -1.80 5.34
N LYS A 32 -15.25 -1.40 4.92
CA LYS A 32 -16.48 -2.21 5.04
C LYS A 32 -16.56 -3.31 3.98
N PHE A 33 -16.19 -2.98 2.74
CA PHE A 33 -16.47 -3.84 1.57
C PHE A 33 -15.27 -4.57 1.02
N PHE A 34 -14.04 -4.14 1.33
CA PHE A 34 -12.87 -4.98 1.09
C PHE A 34 -12.71 -5.96 2.23
N SER A 35 -12.36 -7.21 1.91
CA SER A 35 -12.12 -8.21 2.94
C SER A 35 -10.97 -7.77 3.83
N THR A 36 -11.23 -7.69 5.13
CA THR A 36 -10.25 -7.35 6.17
C THR A 36 -9.03 -8.28 6.09
N GLY A 37 -9.25 -9.57 5.82
CA GLY A 37 -8.17 -10.54 5.61
C GLY A 37 -7.29 -10.24 4.40
N ARG A 38 -7.86 -9.83 3.26
CA ARG A 38 -7.06 -9.44 2.08
C ARG A 38 -6.30 -8.16 2.33
N THR A 39 -6.93 -7.18 2.96
CA THR A 39 -6.28 -5.92 3.35
C THR A 39 -5.11 -6.18 4.29
N ALA A 40 -5.29 -7.01 5.33
CA ALA A 40 -4.23 -7.37 6.26
C ALA A 40 -3.07 -8.09 5.56
N LYS A 41 -3.38 -9.05 4.68
CA LYS A 41 -2.37 -9.74 3.87
C LYS A 41 -1.57 -8.76 3.01
N LEU A 42 -2.23 -7.89 2.24
CA LEU A 42 -1.54 -6.92 1.38
C LEU A 42 -0.70 -5.92 2.19
N ARG A 43 -1.18 -5.46 3.35
CA ARG A 43 -0.37 -4.61 4.25
C ARG A 43 0.87 -5.34 4.77
N SER A 44 0.76 -6.64 5.03
CA SER A 44 1.91 -7.48 5.41
C SER A 44 2.89 -7.65 4.26
N GLU A 45 2.42 -7.87 3.03
CA GLU A 45 3.27 -7.97 1.83
C GLU A 45 3.98 -6.65 1.52
N ILE A 46 3.32 -5.50 1.76
CA ILE A 46 3.93 -4.17 1.64
C ILE A 46 5.01 -4.03 2.71
N SER A 47 4.66 -4.07 4.00
CA SER A 47 5.61 -3.79 5.10
C SER A 47 6.75 -4.81 5.23
N GLY A 48 6.50 -6.07 4.86
CA GLY A 48 7.49 -7.14 4.86
C GLY A 48 8.14 -7.38 3.50
N PHE A 49 8.06 -6.42 2.57
CA PHE A 49 8.57 -6.62 1.22
C PHE A 49 10.05 -7.00 1.24
N THR A 50 10.37 -8.06 0.50
CA THR A 50 11.75 -8.49 0.23
C THR A 50 11.84 -8.88 -1.24
N GLN A 51 12.91 -8.44 -1.90
CA GLN A 51 13.22 -8.84 -3.26
C GLN A 51 13.69 -10.31 -3.27
N ARG A 52 13.15 -11.09 -4.19
CA ARG A 52 13.52 -12.50 -4.38
C ARG A 52 14.84 -12.60 -5.14
N ASN A 53 15.63 -13.64 -4.86
CA ASN A 53 16.92 -13.83 -5.54
C ASN A 53 16.80 -14.07 -7.05
N ASN A 54 15.65 -14.59 -7.50
CA ASN A 54 15.37 -14.93 -8.89
C ASN A 54 14.61 -13.83 -9.65
N GLU A 55 14.36 -12.66 -9.07
CA GLU A 55 13.71 -11.54 -9.76
C GLU A 55 14.68 -10.37 -9.95
N THR A 56 14.57 -9.70 -11.09
CA THR A 56 15.22 -8.43 -11.38
C THR A 56 14.65 -7.31 -10.49
N PHE A 57 15.36 -6.19 -10.39
CA PHE A 57 14.84 -5.03 -9.66
C PHE A 57 13.53 -4.49 -10.26
N ALA A 58 13.41 -4.49 -11.60
CA ALA A 58 12.19 -4.03 -12.27
C ALA A 58 10.99 -4.91 -11.93
N GLU A 59 11.15 -6.24 -11.93
CA GLU A 59 10.09 -7.17 -11.53
C GLU A 59 9.71 -7.00 -10.07
N ALA A 60 10.69 -6.82 -9.18
CA ALA A 60 10.47 -6.54 -7.76
C ALA A 60 9.66 -5.24 -7.56
N TRP A 61 10.01 -4.18 -8.30
CA TRP A 61 9.32 -2.90 -8.28
C TRP A 61 7.88 -3.01 -8.77
N GLU A 62 7.64 -3.69 -9.90
CA GLU A 62 6.28 -3.92 -10.40
C GLU A 62 5.43 -4.73 -9.42
N ARG A 63 6.02 -5.75 -8.77
CA ARG A 63 5.34 -6.53 -7.73
C ARG A 63 4.97 -5.67 -6.53
N PHE A 64 5.88 -4.81 -6.07
CA PHE A 64 5.61 -3.89 -4.97
C PHE A 64 4.49 -2.90 -5.30
N LYS A 65 4.54 -2.25 -6.48
CA LYS A 65 3.44 -1.41 -6.98
C LYS A 65 2.12 -2.17 -7.12
N GLY A 66 2.18 -3.44 -7.49
CA GLY A 66 1.03 -4.32 -7.54
C GLY A 66 0.35 -4.47 -6.19
N TYR A 67 1.09 -4.52 -5.08
CA TYR A 67 0.50 -4.58 -3.73
C TYR A 67 -0.16 -3.27 -3.33
N THR A 68 0.48 -2.12 -3.60
CA THR A 68 -0.07 -0.81 -3.25
C THR A 68 -1.33 -0.48 -4.07
N SER A 69 -1.34 -0.81 -5.37
CA SER A 69 -2.51 -0.69 -6.24
C SER A 69 -3.69 -1.55 -5.81
N GLN A 70 -3.43 -2.78 -5.36
CA GLN A 70 -4.47 -3.69 -4.87
C GLN A 70 -5.05 -3.29 -3.50
N CYS A 71 -4.35 -2.45 -2.74
CA CYS A 71 -4.76 -2.00 -1.42
C CYS A 71 -4.60 -0.49 -1.29
N PRO A 72 -5.35 0.34 -2.05
CA PRO A 72 -5.15 1.80 -2.04
C PRO A 72 -5.36 2.44 -0.66
N HIS A 73 -6.08 1.76 0.23
CA HIS A 73 -6.27 2.11 1.65
C HIS A 73 -5.23 1.48 2.59
N HIS A 74 -4.02 1.14 2.11
CA HIS A 74 -2.98 0.46 2.90
C HIS A 74 -2.45 1.28 4.09
N GLY A 75 -2.58 2.61 4.06
CA GLY A 75 -2.25 3.50 5.18
C GLY A 75 -0.75 3.82 5.37
N PHE A 76 0.06 3.61 4.33
CA PHE A 76 1.49 3.96 4.32
C PHE A 76 1.67 5.23 3.50
N ASN A 77 2.52 6.16 3.95
CA ASN A 77 2.91 7.33 3.17
C ASN A 77 4.02 6.98 2.16
N ASN A 78 4.32 7.89 1.23
CA ASN A 78 5.31 7.66 0.18
C ASN A 78 6.71 7.36 0.74
N GLU A 79 7.14 8.08 1.77
CA GLU A 79 8.43 7.86 2.43
C GLU A 79 8.55 6.45 3.02
N SER A 80 7.48 5.98 3.69
CA SER A 80 7.42 4.63 4.25
C SER A 80 7.49 3.57 3.15
N LEU A 81 6.79 3.79 2.03
CA LEU A 81 6.82 2.88 0.88
C LEU A 81 8.23 2.81 0.26
N LEU A 82 8.88 3.96 0.04
CA LEU A 82 10.23 4.02 -0.53
C LEU A 82 11.28 3.40 0.41
N SER A 83 11.20 3.70 1.72
CA SER A 83 12.04 3.09 2.75
C SER A 83 11.89 1.56 2.77
N THR A 84 10.66 1.08 2.64
CA THR A 84 10.34 -0.35 2.63
C THR A 84 10.92 -1.04 1.40
N LEU A 85 10.73 -0.45 0.21
CA LEU A 85 11.33 -0.94 -1.03
C LEU A 85 12.85 -1.00 -0.92
N TYR A 86 13.49 0.12 -0.53
CA TYR A 86 14.95 0.19 -0.38
C TYR A 86 15.46 -0.90 0.56
N ARG A 87 14.88 -1.04 1.76
CA ARG A 87 15.31 -2.04 2.75
C ARG A 87 15.08 -3.47 2.28
N GLY A 88 14.04 -3.71 1.50
CA GLY A 88 13.69 -5.03 0.97
C GLY A 88 14.52 -5.45 -0.25
N CYS A 89 15.17 -4.52 -0.96
CA CYS A 89 15.96 -4.83 -2.15
C CYS A 89 17.28 -5.54 -1.82
N LEU A 90 17.77 -6.33 -2.79
CA LEU A 90 19.06 -7.01 -2.66
C LEU A 90 20.19 -5.98 -2.47
N ALA A 91 21.25 -6.36 -1.75
CA ALA A 91 22.36 -5.47 -1.38
C ALA A 91 22.92 -4.68 -2.58
N ARG A 92 23.16 -5.35 -3.72
CA ARG A 92 23.64 -4.72 -4.95
C ARG A 92 22.75 -3.57 -5.44
N TYR A 93 21.43 -3.68 -5.30
CA TYR A 93 20.51 -2.63 -5.74
C TYR A 93 20.42 -1.50 -4.74
N ARG A 94 20.59 -1.77 -3.44
CA ARG A 94 20.72 -0.72 -2.42
C ARG A 94 21.96 0.14 -2.68
N GLU A 95 23.10 -0.49 -2.96
CA GLU A 95 24.35 0.21 -3.31
C GLU A 95 24.20 1.07 -4.58
N MET A 96 23.51 0.54 -5.60
CA MET A 96 23.20 1.31 -6.81
C MET A 96 22.32 2.53 -6.51
N LEU A 97 21.29 2.38 -5.66
CA LEU A 97 20.42 3.48 -5.24
C LEU A 97 21.18 4.54 -4.44
N ASP A 98 22.07 4.12 -3.53
CA ASP A 98 22.91 5.03 -2.76
C ASP A 98 23.88 5.79 -3.68
N THR A 99 24.50 5.09 -4.64
CA THR A 99 25.39 5.72 -5.63
C THR A 99 24.64 6.74 -6.48
N ALA A 100 23.46 6.39 -6.99
CA ALA A 100 22.61 7.29 -7.80
C ALA A 100 22.12 8.50 -7.00
N SER A 101 22.05 8.38 -5.67
CA SER A 101 21.62 9.46 -4.75
C SER A 101 22.79 10.31 -4.23
N ASN A 102 24.01 10.03 -4.69
CA ASN A 102 25.24 10.65 -4.21
C ASN A 102 25.39 10.56 -2.67
N GLY A 103 25.08 9.39 -2.11
CA GLY A 103 25.07 9.14 -0.68
C GLY A 103 23.90 8.24 -0.27
N ASN A 104 23.71 8.05 1.04
CA ASN A 104 22.66 7.16 1.53
C ASN A 104 21.26 7.63 1.06
N PHE A 105 20.59 6.78 0.28
CA PHE A 105 19.27 7.05 -0.30
C PHE A 105 18.25 7.43 0.78
N LEU A 106 18.25 6.73 1.92
CA LEU A 106 17.29 6.98 2.99
C LEU A 106 17.47 8.33 3.68
N ILE A 107 18.68 8.90 3.67
CA ILE A 107 18.96 10.22 4.24
C ILE A 107 18.49 11.35 3.31
N LYS A 108 18.34 11.05 2.01
CA LYS A 108 17.96 12.01 0.98
C LYS A 108 16.44 12.08 0.73
N MET A 109 15.66 11.17 1.33
CA MET A 109 14.20 11.16 1.24
C MET A 109 13.57 12.26 2.10
#